data_AF-A0A2S7QBG4-F1
#
_entry.id   AF-A0A2S7QBG4-F1
#
_cell.length_a   1.000
_cell.length_b   1.000
_cell.length_c   1.000
_cell.angle_alpha   90.00
_cell.angle_beta   90.00
_cell.angle_gamma   90.00
#
_symmetry.space_group_name_H-M   'P 1'
#
loop_
_entity.id
_entity.type
_entity.pdbx_description
1 polymer ?
#
loop_
_entity_poly.entity_id
_entity_poly.type
_entity_poly.pdbx_seq_one_letter_code
_entity_poly.pdbx_strand_id
1 'polypeptide(L)'
;MPFPFIHLCTLLEELEGVLLSPTPLLPSTLKSKKEDLTVRWHARFSNSINTIHRDDPALIFALSPEKLVDRDYGFNEDTLSRFIARTFQMNLADYERWTSWPKLASYRTEARGASGSVVNTLVRNDLGSRVERIMREMGRDTVQEVHLLHKKITVEEVDNALIIIAANNEESSESIKSLARSYDRNAFTRSLERLYLKLGSNQAKWLTRLLLKDYGFKVPTCAEGNCGS
;
A
#
# COMPACT_ATOMS: atom_id res chain seq x y z
N MET A 1 -17.32 -3.62 -12.13
CA MET A 1 -16.68 -4.73 -11.39
C MET A 1 -15.58 -4.12 -10.57
N PRO A 2 -15.46 -4.39 -9.26
CA PRO A 2 -14.48 -3.70 -8.43
C PRO A 2 -13.02 -4.09 -8.80
N PHE A 3 -12.07 -3.16 -8.71
CA PHE A 3 -10.68 -3.33 -9.11
C PHE A 3 -9.87 -4.08 -8.05
N PRO A 4 -9.28 -5.26 -8.32
CA PRO A 4 -8.50 -5.99 -7.31
C PRO A 4 -7.29 -5.19 -6.79
N PHE A 5 -7.17 -5.02 -5.47
CA PHE A 5 -6.11 -4.24 -4.83
C PHE A 5 -4.72 -4.82 -5.12
N ILE A 6 -4.63 -6.14 -5.29
CA ILE A 6 -3.37 -6.82 -5.66
C ILE A 6 -2.80 -6.31 -7.00
N HIS A 7 -3.64 -5.93 -7.96
CA HIS A 7 -3.18 -5.42 -9.26
C HIS A 7 -2.55 -4.02 -9.13
N LEU A 8 -3.08 -3.18 -8.23
CA LEU A 8 -2.44 -1.92 -7.87
C LEU A 8 -1.11 -2.16 -7.15
N CYS A 9 -1.10 -3.05 -6.16
CA CYS A 9 0.11 -3.39 -5.41
C CYS A 9 1.23 -3.93 -6.31
N THR A 10 0.88 -4.70 -7.34
CA THR A 10 1.84 -5.22 -8.32
C THR A 10 2.50 -4.09 -9.11
N LEU A 11 1.73 -3.08 -9.57
CA LEU A 11 2.31 -1.88 -10.20
C LEU A 11 3.27 -1.16 -9.26
N LEU A 12 2.84 -0.93 -8.02
CA LEU A 12 3.64 -0.22 -7.03
C LEU A 12 4.94 -0.97 -6.70
N GLU A 13 4.89 -2.30 -6.63
CA GLU A 13 6.07 -3.16 -6.44
C GLU A 13 7.07 -3.03 -7.60
N GLU A 14 6.58 -3.08 -8.84
CA GLU A 14 7.43 -2.95 -10.04
C GLU A 14 8.07 -1.56 -10.13
N LEU A 15 7.30 -0.50 -9.80
CA LEU A 15 7.80 0.87 -9.76
C LEU A 15 8.87 1.06 -8.66
N GLU A 16 8.65 0.50 -7.47
CA GLU A 16 9.65 0.50 -6.39
C GLU A 16 10.90 -0.28 -6.81
N GLY A 17 10.75 -1.45 -7.43
CA GLY A 17 11.87 -2.26 -7.88
C GLY A 17 12.78 -1.55 -8.89
N VAL A 18 12.20 -0.73 -9.76
CA VAL A 18 12.98 0.12 -10.70
C VAL A 18 13.75 1.21 -9.95
N LEU A 19 13.17 1.81 -8.92
CA LEU A 19 13.82 2.85 -8.09
C LEU A 19 14.93 2.30 -7.22
N LEU A 20 14.76 1.07 -6.73
CA LEU A 20 15.71 0.40 -5.85
C LEU A 20 16.64 -0.56 -6.59
N SER A 21 16.75 -0.40 -7.92
CA SER A 21 17.61 -1.26 -8.74
C SER A 21 19.05 -1.23 -8.22
N PRO A 22 19.72 -2.39 -8.08
CA PRO A 22 21.13 -2.44 -7.65
C PRO A 22 22.07 -1.69 -8.61
N THR A 23 21.65 -1.52 -9.86
CA THR A 23 22.38 -0.72 -10.85
C THR A 23 21.73 0.66 -10.95
N PRO A 24 22.42 1.74 -10.56
CA PRO A 24 21.89 3.09 -10.69
C PRO A 24 21.51 3.39 -12.15
N LEU A 25 20.24 3.74 -12.36
CA LEU A 25 19.75 4.12 -13.67
C LEU A 25 19.93 5.62 -13.88
N LEU A 26 20.28 6.01 -15.11
CA LEU A 26 20.25 7.42 -15.50
C LEU A 26 18.82 7.97 -15.32
N PRO A 27 18.66 9.26 -14.93
CA PRO A 27 17.33 9.83 -14.68
C PRO A 27 16.35 9.70 -15.86
N SER A 28 16.83 9.82 -17.10
CA SER A 28 16.02 9.64 -18.31
C SER A 28 15.56 8.19 -18.49
N THR A 29 16.45 7.23 -18.30
CA THR A 29 16.14 5.80 -18.35
C THR A 29 15.18 5.38 -17.25
N LEU A 30 15.37 5.92 -16.03
CA LEU A 30 14.48 5.68 -14.91
C LEU A 30 13.06 6.19 -15.20
N LYS A 31 12.95 7.41 -15.72
CA LYS A 31 11.67 8.01 -16.13
C LYS A 31 10.97 7.16 -17.19
N SER A 32 11.66 6.83 -18.27
CA SER A 32 11.10 6.00 -19.37
C SER A 32 10.66 4.63 -18.87
N LYS A 33 11.47 3.93 -18.05
CA LYS A 33 11.07 2.62 -17.48
C LYS A 33 9.81 2.72 -16.61
N LYS A 34 9.68 3.77 -15.80
CA LYS A 34 8.47 3.99 -15.00
C LYS A 34 7.25 4.24 -15.88
N GLU A 35 7.38 5.07 -16.90
CA GLU A 35 6.31 5.36 -17.87
C GLU A 35 5.88 4.08 -18.61
N ASP A 36 6.84 3.30 -19.12
CA ASP A 36 6.57 2.02 -19.80
C ASP A 36 5.87 1.00 -18.89
N LEU A 37 6.25 0.95 -17.61
CA LEU A 37 5.56 0.10 -16.62
C LEU A 37 4.11 0.51 -16.45
N THR A 38 3.84 1.80 -16.24
CA THR A 38 2.48 2.30 -16.09
C THR A 38 1.65 2.09 -17.37
N VAL A 39 2.21 2.35 -18.56
CA VAL A 39 1.51 2.14 -19.83
C VAL A 39 1.15 0.67 -20.03
N ARG A 40 2.09 -0.25 -19.78
CA ARG A 40 1.83 -1.70 -19.88
C ARG A 40 0.80 -2.17 -18.87
N TRP A 41 0.87 -1.67 -17.63
CA TRP A 41 -0.12 -1.97 -16.61
C TRP A 41 -1.51 -1.48 -17.02
N HIS A 42 -1.61 -0.24 -17.51
CA HIS A 42 -2.87 0.33 -17.98
C HIS A 42 -3.44 -0.48 -19.16
N ALA A 43 -2.61 -0.82 -20.15
CA ALA A 43 -3.03 -1.65 -21.28
C ALA A 43 -3.56 -3.02 -20.82
N ARG A 44 -2.85 -3.67 -19.88
CA ARG A 44 -3.22 -4.97 -19.30
C ARG A 44 -4.57 -4.95 -18.60
N PHE A 45 -4.88 -3.87 -17.89
CA PHE A 45 -6.11 -3.75 -17.09
C PHE A 45 -7.14 -2.80 -17.69
N SER A 46 -6.94 -2.33 -18.92
CA SER A 46 -7.76 -1.33 -19.62
C SER A 46 -9.25 -1.67 -19.59
N ASN A 47 -9.63 -2.92 -19.86
CA ASN A 47 -11.03 -3.35 -19.80
C ASN A 47 -11.62 -3.23 -18.38
N SER A 48 -10.85 -3.56 -17.35
CA SER A 48 -11.30 -3.40 -15.95
C SER A 48 -11.34 -1.93 -15.56
N ILE A 49 -10.34 -1.15 -15.94
CA ILE A 49 -10.28 0.29 -15.64
C ILE A 49 -11.44 1.02 -16.35
N ASN A 50 -11.62 0.85 -17.65
CA ASN A 50 -12.67 1.52 -18.43
C ASN A 50 -14.09 1.19 -17.97
N THR A 51 -14.30 0.00 -17.37
CA THR A 51 -15.60 -0.38 -16.81
C THR A 51 -15.86 0.19 -15.41
N ILE A 52 -14.81 0.65 -14.70
CA ILE A 52 -14.87 1.22 -13.34
C ILE A 52 -14.83 2.75 -13.38
N HIS A 53 -13.96 3.29 -14.23
CA HIS A 53 -13.61 4.71 -14.33
C HIS A 53 -14.80 5.61 -14.72
N ARG A 54 -15.94 5.01 -15.11
CA ARG A 54 -17.16 5.76 -15.40
C ARG A 54 -17.75 6.40 -14.13
N ASP A 55 -17.62 5.80 -12.95
CA ASP A 55 -18.35 6.25 -11.75
C ASP A 55 -17.59 6.17 -10.40
N ASP A 56 -16.41 5.52 -10.29
CA ASP A 56 -15.70 5.34 -9.00
C ASP A 56 -14.27 5.92 -9.00
N PRO A 57 -13.96 6.96 -8.20
CA PRO A 57 -12.64 7.59 -8.12
C PRO A 57 -11.63 6.83 -7.24
N ALA A 58 -12.00 5.73 -6.58
CA ALA A 58 -11.16 5.01 -5.62
C ALA A 58 -9.79 4.64 -6.19
N LEU A 59 -9.72 4.19 -7.44
CA LEU A 59 -8.45 3.84 -8.10
C LEU A 59 -7.55 5.06 -8.32
N ILE A 60 -8.12 6.19 -8.74
CA ILE A 60 -7.38 7.44 -8.96
C ILE A 60 -6.79 7.94 -7.64
N PHE A 61 -7.60 7.90 -6.58
CA PHE A 61 -7.20 8.26 -5.23
C PHE A 61 -6.09 7.35 -4.71
N ALA A 62 -6.20 6.04 -4.92
CA ALA A 62 -5.15 5.10 -4.53
C ALA A 62 -3.86 5.25 -5.36
N LEU A 63 -3.92 5.73 -6.61
CA LEU A 63 -2.73 6.02 -7.44
C LEU A 63 -2.03 7.33 -7.06
N SER A 64 -2.72 8.26 -6.39
CA SER A 64 -2.18 9.57 -6.00
C SER A 64 -2.65 9.98 -4.60
N PRO A 65 -2.29 9.23 -3.54
CA PRO A 65 -2.79 9.48 -2.20
C PRO A 65 -2.36 10.82 -1.61
N GLU A 66 -1.26 11.40 -2.10
CA GLU A 66 -0.80 12.73 -1.71
C GLU A 66 -1.79 13.84 -2.08
N LYS A 67 -2.71 13.58 -3.04
CA LYS A 67 -3.75 14.52 -3.46
C LYS A 67 -4.99 14.48 -2.56
N LEU A 68 -5.14 13.47 -1.71
CA LEU A 68 -6.26 13.30 -0.78
C LEU A 68 -6.10 14.21 0.45
N VAL A 69 -5.92 15.51 0.25
CA VAL A 69 -5.68 16.48 1.34
C VAL A 69 -6.91 16.69 2.22
N ASP A 70 -8.08 16.31 1.75
CA ASP A 70 -9.39 16.43 2.39
C ASP A 70 -9.69 15.31 3.40
N ARG A 71 -8.86 14.26 3.44
CA ARG A 71 -9.04 13.04 4.25
C ARG A 71 -7.88 12.86 5.24
N ASP A 72 -8.04 13.17 6.51
CA ASP A 72 -7.02 12.86 7.52
C ASP A 72 -7.29 11.49 8.18
N TYR A 73 -6.32 10.58 8.17
CA TYR A 73 -6.51 9.22 8.70
C TYR A 73 -6.16 9.07 10.18
N GLY A 74 -5.63 10.11 10.83
CA GLY A 74 -5.36 10.13 12.27
C GLY A 74 -4.16 9.27 12.66
N PHE A 75 -3.32 8.95 11.69
CA PHE A 75 -2.16 8.10 11.83
C PHE A 75 -0.90 8.85 11.44
N ASN A 76 0.05 8.87 12.37
CA ASN A 76 1.47 9.05 12.08
C ASN A 76 2.18 7.68 12.13
N GLU A 77 3.48 7.66 11.81
CA GLU A 77 4.24 6.41 11.77
C GLU A 77 4.18 5.62 13.09
N ASP A 78 4.27 6.29 14.24
CA ASP A 78 4.31 5.64 15.56
C ASP A 78 2.95 5.11 16.02
N THR A 79 1.87 5.84 15.74
CA THR A 79 0.50 5.41 16.04
C THR A 79 0.07 4.27 15.12
N LEU A 80 0.40 4.34 13.82
CA LEU A 80 0.13 3.26 12.88
C LEU A 80 0.95 2.02 13.20
N SER A 81 2.22 2.18 13.57
CA SER A 81 3.08 1.09 14.03
C SER A 81 2.48 0.33 15.22
N ARG A 82 2.01 1.06 16.24
CA ARG A 82 1.33 0.45 17.40
C ARG A 82 0.00 -0.20 17.03
N PHE A 83 -0.77 0.41 16.13
CA PHE A 83 -2.00 -0.17 15.61
C PHE A 83 -1.73 -1.53 14.94
N ILE A 84 -0.75 -1.58 14.04
CA ILE A 84 -0.39 -2.81 13.31
C ILE A 84 0.12 -3.90 14.25
N ALA A 85 0.98 -3.55 15.22
CA ALA A 85 1.48 -4.49 16.21
C ALA A 85 0.34 -5.16 17.00
N ARG A 86 -0.67 -4.36 17.39
CA ARG A 86 -1.88 -4.86 18.06
C ARG A 86 -2.76 -5.70 17.13
N THR A 87 -2.97 -5.27 15.89
CA THR A 87 -3.76 -6.00 14.88
C THR A 87 -3.22 -7.41 14.65
N PHE A 88 -1.90 -7.57 14.58
CA PHE A 88 -1.27 -8.88 14.40
C PHE A 88 -1.00 -9.63 15.70
N GLN A 89 -1.42 -9.10 16.86
CA GLN A 89 -1.19 -9.70 18.17
C GLN A 89 0.27 -10.13 18.35
N MET A 90 1.20 -9.25 17.96
CA MET A 90 2.63 -9.55 18.05
C MET A 90 2.98 -9.95 19.49
N ASN A 91 3.63 -11.12 19.65
CA ASN A 91 4.16 -11.50 20.94
C ASN A 91 5.35 -10.58 21.31
N LEU A 92 5.85 -10.71 22.54
CA LEU A 92 6.93 -9.86 23.04
C LEU A 92 8.17 -9.90 22.12
N ALA A 93 8.57 -11.08 21.64
CA ALA A 93 9.75 -11.24 20.79
C ALA A 93 9.57 -10.59 19.41
N ASP A 94 8.39 -10.72 18.80
CA ASP A 94 8.07 -10.07 17.53
C ASP A 94 8.01 -8.55 17.69
N TYR A 95 7.45 -8.07 18.80
CA TYR A 95 7.35 -6.64 19.11
C TYR A 95 8.71 -5.99 19.41
N GLU A 96 9.56 -6.64 20.21
CA GLU A 96 10.93 -6.22 20.47
C GLU A 96 11.73 -6.14 19.17
N ARG A 97 11.60 -7.15 18.31
CA ARG A 97 12.24 -7.15 16.99
C ARG A 97 11.72 -6.02 16.10
N TRP A 98 10.41 -5.88 15.99
CA TRP A 98 9.73 -4.83 15.23
C TRP A 98 10.20 -3.42 15.63
N THR A 99 10.37 -3.18 16.92
CA THR A 99 10.82 -1.89 17.47
C THR A 99 12.34 -1.69 17.40
N SER A 100 13.13 -2.77 17.40
CA SER A 100 14.60 -2.72 17.30
C SER A 100 15.12 -2.24 15.95
N TRP A 101 14.31 -2.34 14.88
CA TRP A 101 14.76 -1.99 13.54
C TRP A 101 15.07 -0.48 13.44
N PRO A 102 16.28 -0.11 12.98
CA PRO A 102 16.73 1.27 12.99
C PRO A 102 15.83 2.13 12.12
N LYS A 103 15.31 3.24 12.65
CA LYS A 103 14.47 4.19 11.88
C LYS A 103 15.28 5.26 11.12
N LEU A 104 16.59 5.35 11.37
CA LEU A 104 17.43 6.47 10.93
C LEU A 104 17.94 6.34 9.49
N ALA A 105 18.03 5.13 8.95
CA ALA A 105 18.47 4.94 7.56
C ALA A 105 17.26 5.04 6.62
N SER A 106 17.39 5.70 5.47
CA SER A 106 16.32 5.76 4.46
C SER A 106 16.12 4.42 3.71
N TYR A 107 17.19 3.62 3.63
CA TYR A 107 17.21 2.34 2.95
C TYR A 107 17.99 1.31 3.78
N ARG A 108 17.68 0.03 3.58
CA ARG A 108 18.43 -1.10 4.13
C ARG A 108 18.64 -2.15 3.05
N THR A 109 19.61 -3.03 3.27
CA THR A 109 19.81 -4.20 2.42
C THR A 109 19.15 -5.41 3.07
N GLU A 110 18.38 -6.16 2.28
CA GLU A 110 17.81 -7.44 2.69
C GLU A 110 18.35 -8.56 1.82
N ALA A 111 18.79 -9.63 2.47
CA ALA A 111 19.08 -10.90 1.83
C ALA A 111 17.75 -11.52 1.37
N ARG A 112 17.51 -11.58 0.06
CA ARG A 112 16.34 -12.23 -0.53
C ARG A 112 16.80 -13.40 -1.40
N GLY A 113 16.23 -14.59 -1.19
CA GLY A 113 16.54 -15.79 -1.99
C GLY A 113 16.23 -17.10 -1.26
N ALA A 114 16.04 -18.17 -2.04
CA ALA A 114 16.04 -19.53 -1.52
C ALA A 114 17.48 -20.02 -1.32
N SER A 115 17.68 -20.98 -0.42
CA SER A 115 18.98 -21.58 -0.08
C SER A 115 19.89 -21.73 -1.32
N GLY A 116 21.02 -21.01 -1.32
CA GLY A 116 22.06 -21.08 -2.36
C GLY A 116 22.22 -19.86 -3.26
N SER A 117 21.26 -18.93 -3.31
CA SER A 117 21.40 -17.66 -4.07
C SER A 117 20.84 -16.49 -3.28
N VAL A 118 21.66 -15.93 -2.40
CA VAL A 118 21.29 -14.73 -1.62
C VAL A 118 21.56 -13.51 -2.48
N VAL A 119 20.48 -12.83 -2.92
CA VAL A 119 20.58 -11.53 -3.59
C VAL A 119 20.32 -10.45 -2.56
N ASN A 120 21.34 -9.63 -2.30
CA ASN A 120 21.20 -8.42 -1.50
C ASN A 120 20.36 -7.40 -2.27
N THR A 121 19.14 -7.19 -1.80
CA THR A 121 18.17 -6.27 -2.42
C THR A 121 18.09 -5.01 -1.56
N LEU A 122 18.20 -3.85 -2.19
CA LEU A 122 17.93 -2.58 -1.53
C LEU A 122 16.42 -2.47 -1.28
N VAL A 123 16.02 -2.21 -0.04
CA VAL A 123 14.64 -1.95 0.33
C VAL A 123 14.55 -0.63 1.07
N ARG A 124 13.43 0.07 0.94
CA ARG A 124 13.15 1.24 1.78
C ARG A 124 13.08 0.81 3.24
N ASN A 125 13.38 1.75 4.11
CA ASN A 125 13.34 1.52 5.55
C ASN A 125 12.23 2.31 6.24
N ASP A 126 11.12 2.46 5.52
CA ASP A 126 9.87 3.03 6.02
C ASP A 126 9.01 1.98 6.76
N LEU A 127 7.93 2.43 7.39
CA LEU A 127 6.99 1.56 8.08
C LEU A 127 6.40 0.49 7.16
N GLY A 128 6.06 0.82 5.91
CA GLY A 128 5.52 -0.15 4.96
C GLY A 128 6.45 -1.34 4.72
N SER A 129 7.74 -1.08 4.51
CA SER A 129 8.75 -2.13 4.36
C SER A 129 8.96 -2.94 5.65
N ARG A 130 8.77 -2.33 6.83
CA ARG A 130 8.83 -3.06 8.11
C ARG A 130 7.60 -3.96 8.29
N VAL A 131 6.41 -3.51 7.88
CA VAL A 131 5.16 -4.30 7.86
C VAL A 131 5.33 -5.54 6.97
N GLU A 132 5.85 -5.37 5.75
CA GLU A 132 6.10 -6.50 4.84
C GLU A 132 6.98 -7.56 5.50
N ARG A 133 8.07 -7.11 6.13
CA ARG A 133 9.06 -7.97 6.76
C ARG A 133 8.47 -8.76 7.92
N ILE A 134 7.84 -8.09 8.89
CA ILE A 134 7.31 -8.80 10.07
C ILE A 134 6.21 -9.79 9.67
N MET A 135 5.35 -9.44 8.72
CA MET A 135 4.30 -10.37 8.26
C MET A 135 4.88 -11.61 7.60
N ARG A 136 5.98 -11.48 6.85
CA ARG A 136 6.70 -12.63 6.29
C ARG A 136 7.34 -13.48 7.37
N GLU A 137 8.03 -12.86 8.34
CA GLU A 137 8.66 -13.57 9.46
C GLU A 137 7.61 -14.31 10.31
N MET A 138 6.42 -13.75 10.47
CA MET A 138 5.26 -14.40 11.12
C MET A 138 4.59 -15.49 10.27
N GLY A 139 5.06 -15.75 9.04
CA GLY A 139 4.47 -16.76 8.15
C GLY A 139 3.08 -16.41 7.65
N ARG A 140 2.68 -15.13 7.64
CA ARG A 140 1.31 -14.73 7.25
C ARG A 140 0.99 -15.09 5.80
N ASP A 141 1.98 -14.98 4.91
CA ASP A 141 1.82 -15.32 3.49
C ASP A 141 1.65 -16.82 3.24
N THR A 142 2.02 -17.69 4.20
CA THR A 142 1.84 -19.14 4.08
C THR A 142 0.47 -19.62 4.58
N VAL A 143 -0.33 -18.73 5.17
CA VAL A 143 -1.69 -19.05 5.62
C VAL A 143 -2.62 -19.13 4.40
N GLN A 144 -3.16 -20.32 4.13
CA GLN A 144 -3.99 -20.57 2.95
C GLN A 144 -5.19 -19.62 2.84
N GLU A 145 -5.84 -19.30 3.97
CA GLU A 145 -6.97 -18.37 3.99
C GLU A 145 -6.56 -16.96 3.52
N VAL A 146 -5.43 -16.45 3.97
CA VAL A 146 -4.87 -15.17 3.53
C VAL A 146 -4.61 -15.20 2.02
N HIS A 147 -4.03 -16.29 1.51
CA HIS A 147 -3.79 -16.46 0.08
C HIS A 147 -5.07 -16.49 -0.79
N LEU A 148 -6.22 -16.86 -0.22
CA LEU A 148 -7.51 -16.82 -0.92
C LEU A 148 -8.19 -15.46 -0.80
N LEU A 149 -8.13 -14.84 0.37
CA LEU A 149 -8.81 -13.57 0.66
C LEU A 149 -8.13 -12.39 -0.01
N HIS A 150 -6.79 -12.38 -0.05
CA HIS A 150 -6.04 -11.22 -0.53
C HIS A 150 -6.25 -10.90 -2.02
N LYS A 151 -6.67 -11.91 -2.81
CA LYS A 151 -7.04 -11.79 -4.24
C LYS A 151 -8.43 -11.17 -4.44
N LYS A 152 -9.26 -11.19 -3.40
CA LYS A 152 -10.65 -10.69 -3.43
C LYS A 152 -10.77 -9.26 -2.93
N ILE A 153 -9.78 -8.78 -2.18
CA ILE A 153 -9.77 -7.38 -1.70
C ILE A 153 -9.63 -6.44 -2.90
N THR A 154 -10.51 -5.45 -2.94
CA THR A 154 -10.57 -4.48 -4.04
C THR A 154 -10.15 -3.09 -3.57
N VAL A 155 -9.80 -2.22 -4.52
CA VAL A 155 -9.41 -0.84 -4.24
C VAL A 155 -10.59 -0.07 -3.63
N GLU A 156 -11.81 -0.36 -4.05
CA GLU A 156 -13.03 0.22 -3.52
C GLU A 156 -13.29 -0.23 -2.08
N GLU A 157 -13.04 -1.51 -1.73
CA GLU A 157 -13.13 -1.98 -0.33
C GLU A 157 -12.11 -1.25 0.55
N VAL A 158 -10.88 -1.04 0.03
CA VAL A 158 -9.84 -0.27 0.71
C VAL A 158 -10.26 1.20 0.86
N ASP A 159 -10.69 1.87 -0.22
CA ASP A 159 -11.09 3.28 -0.20
C ASP A 159 -12.26 3.52 0.75
N ASN A 160 -13.27 2.64 0.75
CA ASN A 160 -14.37 2.72 1.71
C ASN A 160 -13.90 2.64 3.16
N ALA A 161 -12.94 1.75 3.48
CA ALA A 161 -12.37 1.70 4.82
C ALA A 161 -11.61 2.99 5.17
N LEU A 162 -10.87 3.56 4.21
CA LEU A 162 -10.16 4.83 4.38
C LEU A 162 -11.12 6.01 4.57
N ILE A 163 -12.23 6.05 3.83
CA ILE A 163 -13.31 7.05 4.01
C ILE A 163 -13.92 6.91 5.41
N ILE A 164 -14.20 5.70 5.88
CA ILE A 164 -14.74 5.48 7.24
C ILE A 164 -13.78 6.03 8.29
N ILE A 165 -12.47 5.80 8.16
CA ILE A 165 -11.46 6.35 9.08
C ILE A 165 -11.44 7.87 9.01
N ALA A 166 -11.34 8.43 7.80
CA ALA A 166 -11.23 9.87 7.60
C ALA A 166 -12.48 10.62 8.07
N ALA A 167 -13.67 10.10 7.80
CA ALA A 167 -14.94 10.69 8.22
C ALA A 167 -15.08 10.78 9.75
N ASN A 168 -14.36 9.94 10.51
CA ASN A 168 -14.35 9.94 11.96
C ASN A 168 -13.17 10.71 12.57
N ASN A 169 -12.42 11.45 11.75
CA ASN A 169 -11.31 12.27 12.19
C ASN A 169 -11.67 13.76 12.14
N GLU A 170 -11.38 14.48 13.21
CA GLU A 170 -11.66 15.91 13.36
C GLU A 170 -10.91 16.77 12.33
N GLU A 171 -9.71 16.35 11.95
CA GLU A 171 -8.82 17.05 11.00
C GLU A 171 -9.23 16.84 9.52
N SER A 172 -10.19 15.95 9.25
CA SER A 172 -10.74 15.79 7.90
C SER A 172 -11.65 16.96 7.52
N SER A 173 -11.78 17.18 6.20
CA SER A 173 -12.71 18.16 5.65
C SER A 173 -14.16 17.88 6.07
N GLU A 174 -14.98 18.93 6.11
CA GLU A 174 -16.40 18.80 6.48
C GLU A 174 -17.18 17.88 5.53
N SER A 175 -16.85 17.92 4.23
CA SER A 175 -17.41 17.01 3.23
C SER A 175 -17.14 15.55 3.57
N ILE A 176 -15.93 15.21 4.02
CA ILE A 176 -15.57 13.84 4.41
C ILE A 176 -16.23 13.46 5.73
N LYS A 177 -16.21 14.35 6.74
CA LYS A 177 -16.86 14.10 8.04
C LYS A 177 -18.37 13.88 7.90
N SER A 178 -19.03 14.54 6.95
CA SER A 178 -20.46 14.34 6.67
C SER A 178 -20.81 12.90 6.24
N LEU A 179 -19.82 12.11 5.80
CA LEU A 179 -20.00 10.71 5.41
C LEU A 179 -19.99 9.74 6.61
N ALA A 180 -19.72 10.22 7.84
CA ALA A 180 -19.69 9.38 9.02
C ALA A 180 -21.07 8.76 9.29
N ARG A 181 -21.18 7.43 9.15
CA ARG A 181 -22.44 6.69 9.37
C ARG A 181 -22.61 6.16 10.80
N SER A 182 -21.59 6.26 11.66
CA SER A 182 -21.60 5.66 12.99
C SER A 182 -21.01 6.56 14.06
N TYR A 183 -21.66 6.64 15.23
CA TYR A 183 -21.12 7.27 16.43
C TYR A 183 -20.12 6.39 17.22
N ASP A 184 -19.88 5.14 16.79
CA ASP A 184 -18.90 4.25 17.45
C ASP A 184 -17.47 4.59 17.01
N ARG A 185 -16.77 5.36 17.86
CA ARG A 185 -15.34 5.67 17.70
C ARG A 185 -14.44 4.43 17.54
N ASN A 186 -14.88 3.23 17.91
CA ASN A 186 -14.07 2.03 17.69
C ASN A 186 -14.38 1.33 16.36
N ALA A 187 -15.53 1.63 15.72
CA ALA A 187 -15.95 0.94 14.50
C ALA A 187 -15.01 1.19 13.31
N PHE A 188 -14.43 2.39 13.19
CA PHE A 188 -13.51 2.69 12.10
C PHE A 188 -12.20 1.89 12.17
N THR A 189 -11.66 1.69 13.38
CA THR A 189 -10.44 0.89 13.56
C THR A 189 -10.65 -0.60 13.23
N ARG A 190 -11.86 -1.13 13.46
CA ARG A 190 -12.20 -2.53 13.14
C ARG A 190 -12.20 -2.80 11.63
N SER A 191 -12.66 -1.84 10.82
CA SER A 191 -12.63 -1.97 9.36
C SER A 191 -11.19 -2.08 8.85
N LEU A 192 -10.29 -1.26 9.38
CA LEU A 192 -8.87 -1.30 9.03
C LEU A 192 -8.20 -2.59 9.52
N GLU A 193 -8.50 -3.02 10.74
CA GLU A 193 -7.98 -4.25 11.32
C GLU A 193 -8.34 -5.47 10.45
N ARG A 194 -9.62 -5.56 10.04
CA ARG A 194 -10.09 -6.61 9.13
C ARG A 194 -9.37 -6.59 7.79
N LEU A 195 -9.05 -5.42 7.23
CA LEU A 195 -8.26 -5.35 6.01
C LEU A 195 -6.87 -5.95 6.23
N TYR A 196 -6.10 -5.46 7.21
CA TYR A 196 -4.75 -5.99 7.50
C TYR A 196 -4.73 -7.50 7.75
N LEU A 197 -5.76 -8.06 8.39
CA LEU A 197 -5.87 -9.50 8.63
C LEU A 197 -6.13 -10.33 7.36
N LYS A 198 -6.70 -9.74 6.30
CA LYS A 198 -6.99 -10.41 5.02
C LYS A 198 -5.89 -10.23 3.97
N LEU A 199 -5.01 -9.24 4.14
CA LEU A 199 -3.96 -8.90 3.18
C LEU A 199 -2.71 -9.79 3.34
N GLY A 200 -2.07 -10.08 2.22
CA GLY A 200 -0.69 -10.58 2.22
C GLY A 200 0.31 -9.48 2.59
N SER A 201 1.55 -9.86 2.94
CA SER A 201 2.61 -8.94 3.41
C SER A 201 2.86 -7.78 2.44
N ASN A 202 2.88 -8.07 1.13
CA ASN A 202 3.09 -7.07 0.09
C ASN A 202 1.96 -6.04 0.02
N GLN A 203 0.70 -6.49 0.08
CA GLN A 203 -0.44 -5.56 0.04
C GLN A 203 -0.54 -4.75 1.34
N ALA A 204 -0.20 -5.33 2.48
CA ALA A 204 -0.15 -4.63 3.75
C ALA A 204 0.92 -3.53 3.76
N LYS A 205 2.08 -3.74 3.11
CA LYS A 205 3.05 -2.67 2.86
C LYS A 205 2.42 -1.50 2.13
N TRP A 206 1.74 -1.77 1.01
CA TRP A 206 1.17 -0.74 0.17
C TRP A 206 -0.02 -0.03 0.83
N LEU A 207 -0.86 -0.75 1.58
CA LEU A 207 -1.89 -0.14 2.42
C LEU A 207 -1.29 0.80 3.49
N THR A 208 -0.18 0.38 4.11
CA THR A 208 0.51 1.20 5.12
C THR A 208 1.04 2.49 4.51
N ARG A 209 1.66 2.42 3.33
CA ARG A 209 2.12 3.60 2.60
C ARG A 209 0.98 4.49 2.10
N LEU A 210 -0.14 3.89 1.72
CA LEU A 210 -1.37 4.59 1.34
C LEU A 210 -1.95 5.38 2.53
N LEU A 211 -2.01 4.79 3.72
CA LEU A 211 -2.43 5.46 4.96
C LEU A 211 -1.50 6.61 5.35
N LEU A 212 -0.19 6.46 5.15
CA LEU A 212 0.77 7.54 5.37
C LEU A 212 0.83 8.54 4.21
N LYS A 213 0.08 8.29 3.13
CA LYS A 213 0.08 9.05 1.86
C LYS A 213 1.47 9.25 1.28
N ASP A 214 2.36 8.26 1.46
CA ASP A 214 3.74 8.31 0.98
C ASP A 214 4.16 6.95 0.39
N TYR A 215 4.13 6.86 -0.93
CA TYR A 215 4.72 5.73 -1.66
C TYR A 215 6.23 5.84 -1.82
N GLY A 216 6.82 7.00 -1.53
CA GLY A 216 8.21 7.31 -1.83
C GLY A 216 8.47 7.68 -3.29
N PHE A 217 7.44 7.70 -4.13
CA PHE A 217 7.49 8.11 -5.52
C PHE A 217 6.10 8.47 -6.04
N LYS A 218 6.05 9.27 -7.10
CA LYS A 218 4.82 9.51 -7.86
C LYS A 218 4.62 8.41 -8.91
N VAL A 219 3.40 7.91 -9.00
CA VAL A 219 2.96 7.06 -10.12
C VAL A 219 2.83 7.95 -11.35
N PRO A 220 3.52 7.62 -12.47
CA PRO A 220 3.34 8.36 -13.72
C PRO A 220 1.87 8.42 -14.10
N THR A 221 1.38 9.59 -14.47
CA THR A 221 0.08 9.70 -15.14
C THR A 221 0.31 9.40 -16.62
N CYS A 222 -0.48 8.50 -17.20
CA CYS A 222 -0.52 8.41 -18.65
C CYS A 222 -1.01 9.76 -19.18
N ALA A 223 -0.14 10.52 -19.85
CA ALA A 223 -0.60 11.71 -20.55
C ALA A 223 -1.64 11.27 -21.59
N GLU A 224 -2.75 12.01 -21.66
CA GLU A 224 -3.76 11.90 -22.72
C GLU A 224 -3.04 11.98 -24.07
N GLY A 225 -2.81 10.83 -24.72
CA GLY A 225 -2.02 10.74 -25.94
C GLY A 225 -1.14 9.49 -26.05
N ASN A 226 -0.76 8.84 -24.94
CA ASN A 226 0.06 7.61 -24.95
C ASN A 226 -0.67 6.35 -24.46
N CYS A 227 -1.91 6.48 -23.95
CA CYS A 227 -2.79 5.32 -23.82
C CYS A 227 -3.39 5.05 -25.20
N GLY A 228 -2.80 4.11 -25.92
CA GLY A 228 -3.22 3.69 -27.26
C GLY A 228 -4.74 3.48 -27.33
N SER A 229 -5.31 4.17 -28.32
CA SER A 229 -6.58 3.89 -28.99
C SER A 229 -6.77 2.42 -29.34
#